data_AF-A0A545U3V6-F1
#
_entry.id   AF-A0A545U3V6-F1
#
_cell.length_a   1.000
_cell.length_b   1.000
_cell.length_c   1.000
_cell.angle_alpha   90.00
_cell.angle_beta   90.00
_cell.angle_gamma   90.00
#
_symmetry.space_group_name_H-M   'P 1'
#
loop_
_entity.id
_entity.type
_entity.pdbx_description
1 polymer ?
#
loop_
_entity_poly.entity_id
_entity_poly.type
_entity_poly.pdbx_seq_one_letter_code
_entity_poly.pdbx_strand_id
1 'polypeptide(L)'
;MARSWQRLQIVLTLAEREERTAGSDLEQARRQLCTEEQQLEQLHRYRRDYTARIDDRRQGLRAEALIADRDFLHRLCHIESAQLSTVQRRRRHVEGLQQIWQQKHHYTKAVAQWLERLRRAETRELDQREQRLLDDLVTRTLGRET
;
A
#
# COMPACT_ATOMS: atom_id res chain seq x y z
N MET A 1 10.65 -31.87 -11.14
CA MET A 1 10.74 -31.09 -9.89
C MET A 1 11.65 -29.86 -10.02
N ALA A 2 12.92 -30.00 -10.41
CA ALA A 2 13.84 -28.85 -10.53
C ALA A 2 13.38 -27.72 -11.49
N ARG A 3 12.86 -28.07 -12.68
CA ARG A 3 12.38 -27.07 -13.66
C ARG A 3 11.15 -26.28 -13.19
N SER A 4 10.26 -26.86 -12.38
CA SER A 4 9.09 -26.15 -11.85
C SER A 4 9.47 -25.20 -10.72
N TRP A 5 10.46 -25.57 -9.89
CA TRP A 5 11.00 -24.71 -8.83
C TRP A 5 11.71 -23.47 -9.39
N GLN A 6 12.57 -23.64 -10.40
CA GLN A 6 13.26 -22.51 -11.05
C GLN A 6 12.28 -21.50 -11.66
N ARG A 7 11.20 -21.99 -12.30
CA ARG A 7 10.14 -21.11 -12.84
C ARG A 7 9.41 -20.37 -11.73
N LEU A 8 9.09 -21.05 -10.62
CA LEU A 8 8.41 -20.42 -9.48
C LEU A 8 9.28 -19.37 -8.78
N GLN A 9 10.60 -19.55 -8.72
CA GLN A 9 11.51 -18.50 -8.23
C GLN A 9 11.50 -17.25 -9.10
N ILE A 10 11.49 -17.42 -10.42
CA ILE A 10 11.37 -16.28 -11.36
C ILE A 10 10.03 -15.58 -11.15
N VAL A 11 8.93 -16.33 -11.02
CA VAL A 11 7.60 -15.79 -10.74
C VAL A 11 7.56 -15.04 -9.41
N LEU A 12 8.17 -15.59 -8.36
CA LEU A 12 8.28 -14.92 -7.06
C LEU A 12 9.05 -13.60 -7.17
N THR A 13 10.18 -13.61 -7.88
CA THR A 13 11.00 -12.41 -8.10
C THR A 13 10.21 -11.33 -8.85
N LEU A 14 9.40 -11.72 -9.85
CA LEU A 14 8.53 -10.79 -10.56
C LEU A 14 7.41 -10.25 -9.64
N ALA A 15 6.78 -11.14 -8.86
CA ALA A 15 5.73 -10.77 -7.92
C ALA A 15 6.23 -9.76 -6.86
N GLU A 16 7.41 -10.00 -6.29
CA GLU A 16 8.05 -9.10 -5.33
C GLU A 16 8.35 -7.72 -5.94
N ARG A 17 8.76 -7.67 -7.21
CA ARG A 17 8.98 -6.40 -7.92
C ARG A 17 7.66 -5.65 -8.11
N GLU A 18 6.62 -6.33 -8.56
CA GLU A 18 5.29 -5.71 -8.75
C GLU A 18 4.69 -5.22 -7.43
N GLU A 19 4.84 -5.98 -6.34
CA GLU A 19 4.42 -5.57 -5.00
C GLU A 19 5.16 -4.32 -4.53
N ARG A 20 6.49 -4.27 -4.74
CA ARG A 20 7.30 -3.08 -4.39
C ARG A 20 6.87 -1.86 -5.19
N THR A 21 6.64 -2.00 -6.49
CA THR A 21 6.14 -0.90 -7.33
C THR A 21 4.78 -0.41 -6.84
N ALA A 22 3.83 -1.31 -6.61
CA ALA A 22 2.51 -0.95 -6.09
C ALA A 22 2.60 -0.28 -4.70
N GLY A 23 3.55 -0.71 -3.86
CA GLY A 23 3.82 -0.09 -2.56
C GLY A 23 4.36 1.34 -2.69
N SER A 24 5.29 1.57 -3.62
CA SER A 24 5.82 2.91 -3.91
C SER A 24 4.72 3.85 -4.43
N ASP A 25 3.87 3.38 -5.34
CA ASP A 25 2.76 4.16 -5.89
C ASP A 25 1.75 4.54 -4.79
N LEU A 26 1.42 3.58 -3.91
CA LEU A 26 0.55 3.83 -2.76
C LEU A 26 1.15 4.85 -1.79
N GLU A 27 2.45 4.76 -1.50
CA GLU A 27 3.14 5.71 -0.63
C GLU A 27 3.14 7.12 -1.22
N GLN A 28 3.42 7.25 -2.52
CA GLN A 28 3.36 8.53 -3.22
C GLN A 28 1.94 9.12 -3.16
N ALA A 29 0.91 8.32 -3.44
CA ALA A 29 -0.47 8.79 -3.40
C ALA A 29 -0.91 9.21 -1.99
N ARG A 30 -0.48 8.48 -0.94
CA ARG A 30 -0.73 8.85 0.46
C ARG A 30 -0.07 10.18 0.84
N ARG A 31 1.18 10.41 0.40
CA ARG A 31 1.86 11.69 0.60
C ARG A 31 1.10 12.85 -0.05
N GLN A 32 0.65 12.66 -1.30
CA GLN A 32 -0.15 13.66 -1.99
C GLN A 32 -1.47 13.93 -1.27
N LEU A 33 -2.18 12.90 -0.83
CA LEU A 33 -3.41 13.05 -0.06
C LEU A 33 -3.18 13.86 1.23
N CYS A 34 -2.12 13.55 1.98
CA CYS A 34 -1.76 14.28 3.20
C CYS A 34 -1.56 15.78 2.92
N THR A 35 -0.86 16.12 1.84
CA THR A 35 -0.67 17.53 1.43
C THR A 35 -2.00 18.22 1.12
N GLU A 36 -2.91 17.58 0.36
CA GLU A 36 -4.21 18.18 0.03
C GLU A 36 -5.09 18.36 1.28
N GLU A 37 -5.03 17.43 2.23
CA GLU A 37 -5.76 17.50 3.50
C GLU A 37 -5.24 18.64 4.37
N GLN A 38 -3.91 18.84 4.44
CA GLN A 38 -3.30 19.98 5.11
C GLN A 38 -3.72 21.31 4.48
N GLN A 39 -3.77 21.39 3.15
CA GLN A 39 -4.25 22.59 2.46
C GLN A 39 -5.71 22.89 2.77
N LEU A 40 -6.57 21.87 2.80
CA LEU A 40 -7.97 22.01 3.19
C LEU A 40 -8.10 22.51 4.64
N GLU A 41 -7.32 21.96 5.56
CA GLU A 41 -7.29 22.41 6.95
C GLU A 41 -6.85 23.87 7.07
N GLN A 42 -5.83 24.28 6.31
CA GLN A 42 -5.37 25.67 6.25
C GLN A 42 -6.48 26.61 5.75
N LEU A 43 -7.23 26.21 4.71
CA LEU A 43 -8.38 26.99 4.21
C LEU A 43 -9.46 27.14 5.28
N HIS A 44 -9.80 26.06 5.99
CA HIS A 44 -10.78 26.11 7.09
C HIS A 44 -10.34 27.06 8.22
N ARG A 45 -9.07 26.96 8.64
CA ARG A 45 -8.50 27.84 9.66
C ARG A 45 -8.52 29.30 9.20
N TYR A 46 -8.06 29.56 7.98
CA TYR A 46 -8.04 30.90 7.41
C TYR A 46 -9.44 31.51 7.32
N ARG A 47 -10.46 30.75 6.87
CA ARG A 47 -11.86 31.21 6.83
C ARG A 47 -12.38 31.59 8.21
N ARG A 48 -12.11 30.75 9.21
CA ARG A 48 -12.53 31.00 10.60
C ARG A 48 -11.90 32.28 11.14
N ASP A 49 -10.60 32.42 11.00
CA ASP A 49 -9.84 33.57 11.49
C ASP A 49 -10.26 34.86 10.77
N TYR A 50 -10.54 34.77 9.46
CA TYR A 50 -11.05 35.88 8.66
C TYR A 50 -12.44 36.34 9.13
N THR A 51 -13.36 35.38 9.36
CA THR A 51 -14.72 35.69 9.83
C THR A 51 -14.71 36.36 11.20
N ALA A 52 -13.88 35.86 12.13
CA ALA A 52 -13.71 36.48 13.46
C ALA A 52 -13.21 37.93 13.36
N ARG A 53 -12.23 38.21 12.48
CA ARG A 53 -11.71 39.56 12.25
C ARG A 53 -12.77 40.52 11.68
N ILE A 54 -13.68 40.03 10.84
CA ILE A 54 -14.79 40.85 10.34
C ILE A 54 -15.73 41.19 11.49
N ASP A 55 -16.11 40.19 12.29
CA ASP A 55 -17.05 40.35 13.40
C ASP A 55 -16.54 41.37 14.43
N ASP A 56 -15.26 41.33 14.77
CA ASP A 56 -14.60 42.30 15.66
C ASP A 56 -14.61 43.74 15.11
N ARG A 57 -14.64 43.89 13.77
CA ARG A 57 -14.59 45.21 13.10
C ARG A 57 -15.97 45.78 12.77
N ARG A 58 -17.07 45.06 13.06
CA ARG A 58 -18.44 45.48 12.65
C ARG A 58 -18.90 46.83 13.20
N GLN A 59 -18.26 47.37 14.24
CA GLN A 59 -18.60 48.69 14.78
C GLN A 59 -17.95 49.80 13.92
N GLY A 60 -18.76 50.48 13.10
CA GLY A 60 -18.36 51.69 12.37
C GLY A 60 -17.94 51.51 10.90
N LEU A 61 -18.19 50.35 10.28
CA LEU A 61 -17.82 50.09 8.90
C LEU A 61 -18.78 50.70 7.86
N ARG A 62 -18.20 51.16 6.74
CA ARG A 62 -18.94 51.55 5.52
C ARG A 62 -19.54 50.33 4.83
N ALA A 63 -20.72 50.49 4.24
CA ALA A 63 -21.43 49.43 3.53
C ALA A 63 -20.60 48.77 2.40
N GLU A 64 -19.70 49.53 1.76
CA GLU A 64 -18.82 48.99 0.70
C GLU A 64 -17.84 47.92 1.23
N ALA A 65 -17.31 48.09 2.45
CA ALA A 65 -16.38 47.12 3.05
C ALA A 65 -17.08 45.79 3.34
N LEU A 66 -18.34 45.83 3.78
CA LEU A 66 -19.16 44.64 4.04
C LEU A 66 -19.46 43.84 2.77
N ILE A 67 -19.62 44.52 1.62
CA ILE A 67 -19.84 43.86 0.34
C ILE A 67 -18.56 43.15 -0.12
N ALA A 68 -17.40 43.83 -0.05
CA ALA A 68 -16.12 43.24 -0.41
C ALA A 68 -15.78 42.00 0.43
N ASP A 69 -16.05 42.05 1.74
CA ASP A 69 -15.87 40.92 2.66
C ASP A 69 -16.76 39.73 2.30
N ARG A 70 -18.02 39.96 1.94
CA ARG A 70 -18.95 38.92 1.50
C ARG A 70 -18.50 38.26 0.19
N ASP A 71 -18.05 39.04 -0.78
CA ASP A 71 -17.57 38.53 -2.07
C ASP A 71 -16.31 37.68 -1.90
N PHE A 72 -15.42 38.08 -0.99
CA PHE A 72 -14.24 37.30 -0.66
C PHE A 72 -14.62 35.97 0.03
N LEU A 73 -15.49 36.01 1.03
CA LEU A 73 -15.98 34.80 1.72
C LEU A 73 -16.64 33.82 0.75
N HIS A 74 -17.44 34.33 -0.20
CA HIS A 74 -18.07 33.50 -1.22
C HIS A 74 -17.01 32.79 -2.09
N ARG A 75 -16.00 33.53 -2.57
CA ARG A 75 -14.87 32.93 -3.32
C ARG A 75 -14.10 31.89 -2.50
N LEU A 76 -13.87 32.16 -1.22
CA LEU A 76 -13.20 31.22 -0.32
C LEU A 76 -13.99 29.92 -0.16
N CYS A 77 -15.32 30.00 -0.01
CA CYS A 77 -16.20 28.83 0.03
C CYS A 77 -16.12 28.00 -1.27
N HIS A 78 -16.06 28.65 -2.44
CA HIS A 78 -15.88 27.95 -3.73
C HIS A 78 -14.56 27.19 -3.79
N ILE A 79 -13.46 27.83 -3.37
CA ILE A 79 -12.14 27.20 -3.32
C ILE A 79 -12.13 26.02 -2.33
N GLU A 80 -12.70 26.19 -1.14
CA GLU A 80 -12.81 25.15 -0.12
C GLU A 80 -13.61 23.93 -0.61
N SER A 81 -14.73 24.16 -1.31
CA SER A 81 -15.53 23.09 -1.92
C SER A 81 -14.76 22.35 -3.02
N ALA A 82 -14.03 23.07 -3.86
CA ALA A 82 -13.18 22.47 -4.88
C ALA A 82 -12.04 21.64 -4.25
N GLN A 83 -11.42 22.15 -3.19
CA GLN A 83 -10.36 21.45 -2.46
C GLN A 83 -10.88 20.19 -1.78
N LEU A 84 -12.05 20.25 -1.13
CA LEU A 84 -12.71 19.09 -0.55
C LEU A 84 -12.97 18.00 -1.59
N SER A 85 -13.46 18.39 -2.77
CA SER A 85 -13.70 17.47 -3.88
C SER A 85 -12.40 16.80 -4.37
N THR A 86 -11.30 17.56 -4.40
CA THR A 86 -9.97 17.04 -4.72
C THR A 86 -9.48 16.04 -3.67
N VAL A 87 -9.60 16.36 -2.37
CA VAL A 87 -9.27 15.45 -1.27
C VAL A 87 -10.05 14.14 -1.40
N GLN A 88 -11.38 14.21 -1.61
CA GLN A 88 -12.21 13.02 -1.76
C GLN A 88 -11.78 12.15 -2.95
N ARG A 89 -11.43 12.76 -4.09
CA ARG A 89 -10.92 12.03 -5.25
C ARG A 89 -9.58 11.35 -4.95
N ARG A 90 -8.67 12.04 -4.25
CA ARG A 90 -7.39 11.45 -3.83
C ARG A 90 -7.55 10.31 -2.82
N ARG A 91 -8.50 10.42 -1.87
CA ARG A 91 -8.84 9.34 -0.93
C ARG A 91 -9.26 8.07 -1.68
N ARG A 92 -10.21 8.19 -2.62
CA ARG A 92 -10.64 7.06 -3.46
C ARG A 92 -9.48 6.47 -4.28
N HIS A 93 -8.58 7.31 -4.77
CA HIS A 93 -7.39 6.84 -5.48
C HIS A 93 -6.44 6.04 -4.58
N VAL A 94 -6.17 6.53 -3.36
CA VAL A 94 -5.37 5.81 -2.35
C VAL A 94 -6.01 4.47 -2.00
N GLU A 95 -7.33 4.44 -1.81
CA GLU A 95 -8.07 3.20 -1.54
C GLU A 95 -7.91 2.18 -2.69
N GLY A 96 -8.02 2.63 -3.94
CA GLY A 96 -7.80 1.77 -5.11
C GLY A 96 -6.37 1.21 -5.17
N LEU A 97 -5.36 2.06 -4.96
CA LEU A 97 -3.96 1.62 -4.91
C LEU A 97 -3.69 0.67 -3.74
N GLN A 98 -4.35 0.88 -2.60
CA GLN A 98 -4.23 -0.01 -1.45
C GLN A 98 -4.79 -1.40 -1.76
N GLN A 99 -5.91 -1.50 -2.46
CA GLN A 99 -6.45 -2.78 -2.91
C GLN A 99 -5.51 -3.49 -3.90
N ILE A 100 -4.91 -2.75 -4.83
CA ILE A 100 -3.94 -3.31 -5.79
C ILE A 100 -2.73 -3.85 -5.05
N TRP A 101 -2.15 -3.06 -4.13
CA TRP A 101 -1.00 -3.48 -3.34
C TRP A 101 -1.33 -4.73 -2.50
N GLN A 102 -2.50 -4.77 -1.85
CA GLN A 102 -2.93 -5.95 -1.08
C GLN A 102 -3.02 -7.20 -1.95
N GLN A 103 -3.59 -7.10 -3.16
CA GLN A 103 -3.66 -8.23 -4.09
C GLN A 103 -2.26 -8.73 -4.48
N LYS A 104 -1.33 -7.84 -4.79
CA LYS A 104 0.06 -8.19 -5.11
C LYS A 104 0.76 -8.85 -3.91
N HIS A 105 0.61 -8.27 -2.72
CA HIS A 105 1.16 -8.82 -1.48
C HIS A 105 0.63 -10.24 -1.19
N HIS A 106 -0.68 -10.45 -1.32
CA HIS A 106 -1.28 -11.78 -1.14
C HIS A 106 -0.76 -12.79 -2.16
N TYR A 107 -0.62 -12.38 -3.43
CA TYR A 107 -0.06 -13.22 -4.48
C TYR A 107 1.41 -13.59 -4.20
N THR A 108 2.27 -12.62 -3.86
CA THR A 108 3.66 -12.86 -3.48
C THR A 108 3.74 -13.86 -2.33
N LYS A 109 2.94 -13.66 -1.29
CA LYS A 109 2.90 -14.54 -0.12
C LYS A 109 2.47 -15.96 -0.49
N ALA A 110 1.48 -16.11 -1.36
CA ALA A 110 1.01 -17.42 -1.83
C ALA A 110 2.10 -18.17 -2.61
N VAL A 111 2.78 -17.48 -3.53
CA VAL A 111 3.88 -18.07 -4.32
C VAL A 111 5.05 -18.47 -3.41
N ALA A 112 5.43 -17.62 -2.46
CA ALA A 112 6.50 -17.91 -1.50
C ALA A 112 6.17 -19.14 -0.64
N GLN A 113 4.95 -19.24 -0.12
CA GLN A 113 4.49 -20.40 0.64
C GLN A 113 4.52 -21.68 -0.20
N TRP A 114 4.18 -21.60 -1.49
CA TRP A 114 4.22 -22.76 -2.36
C TRP A 114 5.64 -23.23 -2.64
N LEU A 115 6.57 -22.29 -2.86
CA LEU A 115 7.99 -22.58 -3.04
C LEU A 115 8.57 -23.28 -1.80
N GLU A 116 8.23 -22.81 -0.60
CA GLU A 116 8.66 -23.40 0.66
C GLU A 116 8.12 -24.84 0.83
N ARG A 117 6.86 -25.08 0.46
CA ARG A 117 6.28 -26.44 0.48
C ARG A 117 7.00 -27.38 -0.49
N LEU A 118 7.33 -26.91 -1.70
CA LEU A 118 8.09 -27.69 -2.67
C LEU A 118 9.49 -28.03 -2.16
N ARG A 119 10.19 -27.06 -1.56
CA ARG A 119 11.51 -27.27 -0.96
C ARG A 119 11.47 -28.34 0.13
N ARG A 120 10.49 -28.27 1.04
CA ARG A 120 10.30 -29.27 2.11
C ARG A 120 9.99 -30.66 1.56
N ALA A 121 9.20 -30.75 0.50
CA ALA A 121 8.89 -32.02 -0.14
C ALA A 121 10.14 -32.66 -0.76
N GLU A 122 10.98 -31.86 -1.42
CA GLU A 122 12.23 -32.34 -2.02
C GLU A 122 13.23 -32.81 -0.96
N THR A 123 13.42 -32.05 0.13
CA THR A 123 14.26 -32.50 1.26
C THR A 123 13.78 -33.82 1.83
N ARG A 124 12.46 -33.96 2.08
CA ARG A 124 11.90 -35.22 2.58
C ARG A 124 12.09 -36.41 1.64
N GLU A 125 12.00 -36.20 0.32
CA GLU A 125 12.28 -37.27 -0.65
C GLU A 125 13.75 -37.68 -0.63
N LEU A 126 14.67 -36.72 -0.49
CA LEU A 126 16.10 -37.00 -0.39
C LEU A 126 16.43 -37.76 0.89
N ASP A 127 15.94 -37.32 2.04
CA ASP A 127 16.13 -37.98 3.33
C ASP A 127 15.62 -39.43 3.29
N GLN A 128 14.44 -39.66 2.70
CA GLN A 128 13.88 -41.01 2.53
C GLN A 128 14.72 -41.89 1.60
N ARG A 129 15.32 -41.34 0.56
CA ARG A 129 16.20 -42.09 -0.35
C ARG A 129 17.52 -42.43 0.33
N GLU A 130 18.11 -41.50 1.07
CA GLU A 130 19.34 -41.73 1.83
C GLU A 130 19.15 -42.82 2.89
N GLN A 131 18.06 -42.74 3.66
CA GLN A 131 17.71 -43.77 4.65
C GLN A 131 17.62 -45.17 4.00
N ARG A 132 16.93 -45.30 2.87
CA ARG A 132 16.80 -46.58 2.16
C ARG A 132 18.14 -47.13 1.67
N LEU A 133 19.02 -46.27 1.17
CA LEU A 133 20.36 -46.69 0.73
C LEU A 133 21.22 -47.18 1.89
N LEU A 134 21.12 -46.55 3.06
CA LEU A 134 21.80 -47.00 4.28
C LEU A 134 21.26 -48.36 4.73
N ASP A 135 19.94 -48.53 4.77
CA ASP A 135 19.30 -49.80 5.16
C ASP A 135 19.70 -50.94 4.20
N ASP A 136 19.74 -50.69 2.89
CA ASP A 136 20.18 -51.65 1.88
C ASP A 136 21.66 -52.03 2.04
N LEU A 137 22.54 -51.07 2.37
CA LEU A 137 23.96 -51.31 2.62
C LEU A 137 24.15 -52.18 3.87
N VAL A 138 23.48 -51.83 4.97
CA VAL A 138 23.51 -52.59 6.22
C VAL A 138 23.04 -54.03 6.01
N THR A 139 21.95 -54.21 5.25
CA THR A 139 21.42 -55.55 4.92
C THR A 139 22.43 -56.37 4.11
N ARG A 140 23.13 -55.75 3.15
CA ARG A 140 24.14 -56.42 2.33
C ARG A 140 25.42 -56.79 3.10
N THR A 141 25.83 -55.97 4.06
CA THR A 141 27.01 -56.28 4.90
C THR A 141 26.69 -57.39 5.89
N LEU A 142 25.53 -57.35 6.53
CA LEU A 142 25.10 -58.40 7.47
C LEU A 142 24.87 -59.75 6.76
N GLY A 143 24.36 -59.73 5.52
CA GLY A 143 24.19 -60.95 4.72
C GLY A 143 25.48 -61.56 4.16
N ARG A 144 26.66 -60.94 4.37
CA ARG A 144 27.97 -61.48 3.99
C ARG A 144 28.74 -62.13 5.14
N GLU A 145 28.28 -61.97 6.38
CA GLU A 145 28.94 -62.49 7.59
C GLU A 145 28.34 -63.82 8.08
N THR A 146 27.43 -64.42 7.30
CA THR A 146 26.86 -65.77 7.50
C THR A 146 27.23 -66.68 6.35
#